data_AF-A0A6J3CJN0-F1
#
_entry.id   AF-A0A6J3CJN0-F1
#
_cell.length_a   1.000
_cell.length_b   1.000
_cell.length_c   1.000
_cell.angle_alpha   90.00
_cell.angle_beta   90.00
_cell.angle_gamma   90.00
#
_symmetry.space_group_name_H-M   'P 1'
#
loop_
_entity.id
_entity.type
_entity.pdbx_description
1 polymer ?
#
loop_
_entity_poly.entity_id
_entity_poly.type
_entity_poly.pdbx_seq_one_letter_code
_entity_poly.pdbx_strand_id
1 'polypeptide(L)'
;MAAPALTLLRRLCWRSLCEARQTQAVCIPAVHLHMTTATMQVSQKDFEKAQEQLKLLKKDPGNETKLKLYALFKQATEGPCNSPKPGMLDFVKKAKWDAWNSLGNLSQDNARQKYTELVSSLISAESAGQTKDASPKESRHGGYETIIVSTENNITKIMFNRPERKNAINHQMYREIIKALHEAGKDDSTIAVITGNGEYYTSGNDLNNFANVKPNEMEKMAKDGAELLKEFVSSFIDFPKPLIAVVNGPAIGISVTLLGLCDIVYASDRATFHTPFSQLGQSPEGCSSYLFPKIMGLAKANEMLLFNKKLTAAQAYAWGLVTEVFPDGTFQKEVWERLKAYASLPKNSLAVSKQLLRSMEKEKLHAVNSKECEVLKERWLSDECLNAIVSFFQRKSKL
;
A
#
# COMPACT_ATOMS: atom_id res chain seq x y z
N MET A 1 18.93 -63.37 11.08
CA MET A 1 18.49 -64.75 11.40
C MET A 1 17.03 -64.71 11.79
N ALA A 2 16.23 -65.62 11.22
CA ALA A 2 14.86 -66.04 11.58
C ALA A 2 13.68 -65.06 11.39
N ALA A 3 12.90 -65.31 10.33
CA ALA A 3 11.42 -65.29 10.38
C ALA A 3 10.92 -66.69 10.83
N PRO A 4 9.69 -66.86 11.35
CA PRO A 4 8.56 -67.33 10.49
C PRO A 4 7.18 -66.76 10.96
N ALA A 5 6.16 -66.48 10.14
CA ALA A 5 5.29 -67.28 9.25
C ALA A 5 3.93 -67.73 9.89
N LEU A 6 2.86 -67.56 9.09
CA LEU A 6 1.71 -68.49 8.88
C LEU A 6 0.41 -68.43 9.74
N THR A 7 -0.66 -67.92 9.09
CA THR A 7 -2.03 -68.53 8.88
C THR A 7 -3.06 -68.59 10.03
N LEU A 8 -4.42 -68.65 9.90
CA LEU A 8 -5.49 -68.71 8.86
C LEU A 8 -6.85 -68.45 9.58
N LEU A 9 -7.96 -68.27 8.83
CA LEU A 9 -9.42 -68.35 9.19
C LEU A 9 -10.09 -67.03 9.63
N ARG A 10 -11.23 -66.55 9.09
CA ARG A 10 -12.44 -67.21 8.56
C ARG A 10 -13.26 -66.25 7.66
N ARG A 11 -13.92 -66.79 6.63
CA ARG A 11 -14.93 -66.16 5.73
C ARG A 11 -16.31 -66.08 6.41
N LEU A 12 -17.19 -65.17 5.98
CA LEU A 12 -18.62 -65.41 5.68
C LEU A 12 -19.34 -64.19 5.06
N CYS A 13 -20.01 -64.44 3.91
CA CYS A 13 -21.27 -63.83 3.40
C CYS A 13 -21.35 -62.31 3.16
N TRP A 14 -21.58 -61.82 1.94
CA TRP A 14 -22.87 -61.88 1.22
C TRP A 14 -22.76 -61.85 -0.33
N ARG A 15 -23.68 -62.59 -0.96
CA ARG A 15 -23.98 -62.66 -2.42
C ARG A 15 -24.87 -61.47 -2.84
N SER A 16 -24.56 -60.80 -3.95
CA SER A 16 -25.24 -60.87 -5.27
C SER A 16 -26.74 -60.53 -5.29
N LEU A 17 -27.15 -59.56 -6.12
CA LEU A 17 -28.15 -59.72 -7.21
C LEU A 17 -28.40 -58.41 -7.98
N CYS A 18 -28.21 -58.48 -9.30
CA CYS A 18 -28.83 -57.63 -10.30
C CYS A 18 -30.33 -57.91 -10.38
N GLU A 19 -31.17 -56.89 -10.57
CA GLU A 19 -32.21 -56.91 -11.62
C GLU A 19 -32.92 -55.55 -11.77
N ALA A 20 -33.40 -55.35 -12.99
CA ALA A 20 -33.96 -54.13 -13.55
C ALA A 20 -35.32 -53.74 -12.97
N ARG A 21 -35.59 -52.43 -12.87
CA ARG A 21 -36.94 -51.88 -12.90
C ARG A 21 -36.99 -50.63 -13.78
N GLN A 22 -37.76 -50.75 -14.85
CA GLN A 22 -38.26 -49.65 -15.67
C GLN A 22 -39.09 -48.71 -14.80
N THR A 23 -38.78 -47.41 -14.82
CA THR A 23 -39.67 -46.36 -14.32
C THR A 23 -40.14 -45.53 -15.51
N GLN A 24 -41.45 -45.58 -15.74
CA GLN A 24 -42.18 -44.76 -16.71
C GLN A 24 -41.95 -43.26 -16.41
N ALA A 25 -41.58 -42.51 -17.44
CA ALA A 25 -41.54 -41.05 -17.39
C ALA A 25 -42.96 -40.50 -17.43
N VAL A 26 -43.39 -39.87 -16.34
CA VAL A 26 -44.59 -39.03 -16.31
C VAL A 26 -44.17 -37.64 -16.79
N CYS A 27 -44.69 -37.24 -17.95
CA CYS A 27 -44.47 -35.93 -18.54
C CYS A 27 -45.37 -34.90 -17.84
N ILE A 28 -44.81 -34.06 -16.97
CA ILE A 28 -45.46 -32.86 -16.45
C ILE A 28 -45.04 -31.70 -17.38
N PRO A 29 -45.97 -30.94 -17.99
CA PRO A 29 -45.60 -29.85 -18.87
C PRO A 29 -44.94 -28.73 -18.07
N ALA A 30 -43.64 -28.53 -18.29
CA ALA A 30 -42.92 -27.36 -17.81
C ALA A 30 -43.39 -26.14 -18.61
N VAL A 31 -44.17 -25.27 -17.99
CA VAL A 31 -44.47 -23.94 -18.50
C VAL A 31 -43.14 -23.17 -18.59
N HIS A 32 -42.62 -22.98 -19.80
CA HIS A 32 -41.53 -22.06 -20.06
C HIS A 32 -42.04 -20.63 -19.85
N LEU A 33 -41.82 -20.07 -18.66
CA LEU A 33 -41.79 -18.63 -18.47
C LEU A 33 -40.54 -18.10 -19.15
N HIS A 34 -40.70 -17.59 -20.36
CA HIS A 34 -39.75 -16.67 -20.98
C HIS A 34 -39.71 -15.39 -20.12
N MET A 35 -38.83 -15.35 -19.13
CA MET A 35 -38.36 -14.09 -18.56
C MET A 35 -37.39 -13.50 -19.57
N THR A 36 -37.93 -12.74 -20.53
CA THR A 36 -37.13 -11.79 -21.30
C THR A 36 -36.49 -10.83 -20.30
N THR A 37 -35.17 -10.92 -20.13
CA THR A 37 -34.38 -9.88 -19.48
C THR A 37 -34.58 -8.60 -20.29
N ALA A 38 -35.50 -7.75 -19.86
CA ALA A 38 -35.62 -6.42 -20.39
C ALA A 38 -34.31 -5.69 -20.04
N THR A 39 -33.43 -5.50 -21.03
CA THR A 39 -32.34 -4.54 -20.93
C THR A 39 -32.97 -3.18 -20.65
N MET A 40 -32.88 -2.70 -19.41
CA MET A 40 -33.33 -1.35 -19.04
C MET A 40 -32.48 -0.34 -19.82
N GLN A 41 -32.99 0.15 -20.95
CA GLN A 41 -32.39 1.28 -21.64
C GLN A 41 -32.51 2.51 -20.74
N VAL A 42 -31.37 3.11 -20.40
CA VAL A 42 -31.30 4.37 -19.65
C VAL A 42 -31.98 5.44 -20.49
N SER A 43 -33.03 6.08 -19.94
CA SER A 43 -33.78 7.09 -20.68
C SER A 43 -32.98 8.40 -20.79
N GLN A 44 -33.28 9.23 -21.78
CA GLN A 44 -32.68 10.57 -21.93
C GLN A 44 -32.81 11.41 -20.64
N LYS A 45 -33.92 11.22 -19.91
CA LYS A 45 -34.18 11.88 -18.63
C LYS A 45 -33.24 11.44 -17.51
N ASP A 46 -32.82 10.17 -17.52
CA ASP A 46 -31.86 9.64 -16.53
C ASP A 46 -30.45 10.15 -16.79
N PHE A 47 -30.08 10.33 -18.06
CA PHE A 47 -28.82 10.95 -18.45
C PHE A 47 -28.76 12.43 -18.03
N GLU A 48 -29.81 13.21 -18.27
CA GLU A 48 -29.90 14.60 -17.81
C GLU A 48 -29.84 14.71 -16.29
N LYS A 49 -30.53 13.81 -15.58
CA LYS A 49 -30.45 13.72 -14.11
C LYS A 49 -29.02 13.42 -13.63
N ALA A 50 -28.32 12.51 -14.29
CA ALA A 50 -26.92 12.21 -13.97
C ALA A 50 -26.00 13.44 -14.20
N GLN A 51 -26.25 14.24 -15.23
CA GLN A 51 -25.49 15.49 -15.42
C GLN A 51 -25.69 16.49 -14.27
N GLU A 52 -26.92 16.65 -13.78
CA GLU A 52 -27.19 17.52 -12.64
C GLU A 52 -26.59 16.97 -11.34
N GLN A 53 -26.64 15.66 -11.12
CA GLN A 53 -26.03 15.05 -9.93
C GLN A 53 -24.50 15.13 -9.95
N LEU A 54 -23.86 15.06 -11.12
CA LEU A 54 -22.41 15.22 -11.25
C LEU A 54 -21.95 16.61 -10.79
N LYS A 55 -22.75 17.67 -11.03
CA LYS A 55 -22.45 19.04 -10.57
C LYS A 55 -22.47 19.18 -9.05
N LEU A 56 -23.16 18.27 -8.35
CA LEU A 56 -23.31 18.29 -6.89
C LEU A 56 -22.18 17.54 -6.16
N LEU A 57 -21.27 16.89 -6.89
CA LEU A 57 -20.11 16.24 -6.29
C LEU A 57 -19.24 17.26 -5.55
N LYS A 58 -18.95 16.97 -4.29
CA LYS A 58 -18.10 17.82 -3.44
C LYS A 58 -16.62 17.50 -3.61
N LYS A 59 -16.29 16.26 -4.01
CA LYS A 59 -14.92 15.80 -4.23
C LYS A 59 -14.55 15.79 -5.71
N ASP A 60 -13.33 16.20 -6.02
CA ASP A 60 -12.77 16.11 -7.38
C ASP A 60 -12.55 14.63 -7.76
N PRO A 61 -13.20 14.10 -8.82
CA PRO A 61 -13.09 12.70 -9.22
C PRO A 61 -11.76 12.35 -9.93
N GLY A 62 -10.85 13.31 -10.08
CA GLY A 62 -9.54 13.13 -10.69
C GLY A 62 -9.55 13.25 -12.22
N ASN A 63 -8.37 13.52 -12.79
CA ASN A 63 -8.23 13.86 -14.21
C ASN A 63 -8.62 12.71 -15.16
N GLU A 64 -8.31 11.46 -14.81
CA GLU A 64 -8.67 10.29 -15.63
C GLU A 64 -10.19 10.12 -15.71
N THR A 65 -10.89 10.23 -14.56
CA THR A 65 -12.35 10.13 -14.48
C THR A 65 -13.02 11.28 -15.22
N LYS A 66 -12.50 12.51 -15.09
CA LYS A 66 -12.98 13.68 -15.85
C LYS A 66 -12.87 13.47 -17.36
N LEU A 67 -11.77 12.88 -17.84
CA LEU A 67 -11.60 12.55 -19.25
C LEU A 67 -12.58 11.46 -19.72
N LYS A 68 -12.82 10.43 -18.90
CA LYS A 68 -13.83 9.38 -19.18
C LYS A 68 -15.25 9.95 -19.22
N LEU A 69 -15.63 10.77 -18.25
CA LEU A 69 -16.93 11.47 -18.21
C LEU A 69 -17.09 12.39 -19.44
N TYR A 70 -16.06 13.15 -19.78
CA TYR A 70 -16.07 14.00 -20.97
C TYR A 70 -16.26 13.20 -22.26
N ALA A 71 -15.50 12.10 -22.44
CA ALA A 71 -15.58 11.26 -23.61
C ALA A 71 -16.97 10.62 -23.76
N LEU A 72 -17.51 10.05 -22.67
CA LEU A 72 -18.84 9.44 -22.66
C LEU A 72 -19.95 10.46 -22.91
N PHE A 73 -19.81 11.68 -22.35
CA PHE A 73 -20.74 12.77 -22.60
C PHE A 73 -20.76 13.17 -24.08
N LYS A 74 -19.59 13.42 -24.68
CA LYS A 74 -19.46 13.77 -26.11
C LYS A 74 -19.97 12.65 -27.01
N GLN A 75 -19.68 11.40 -26.70
CA GLN A 75 -20.20 10.25 -27.44
C GLN A 75 -21.73 10.14 -27.32
N ALA A 76 -22.31 10.43 -26.16
CA ALA A 76 -23.75 10.39 -25.93
C ALA A 76 -24.51 11.50 -26.67
N THR A 77 -23.94 12.71 -26.76
CA THR A 77 -24.62 13.86 -27.38
C THR A 77 -24.32 14.03 -28.87
N GLU A 78 -23.10 13.71 -29.30
CA GLU A 78 -22.61 14.00 -30.66
C GLU A 78 -22.27 12.73 -31.46
N GLY A 79 -22.19 11.57 -30.81
CA GLY A 79 -21.81 10.32 -31.47
C GLY A 79 -20.30 10.16 -31.65
N PRO A 80 -19.84 9.32 -32.60
CA PRO A 80 -18.42 9.06 -32.83
C PRO A 80 -17.61 10.33 -33.11
N CYS A 81 -16.37 10.36 -32.61
CA CYS A 81 -15.48 11.52 -32.77
C CYS A 81 -15.24 11.84 -34.25
N ASN A 82 -15.77 12.96 -34.71
CA ASN A 82 -15.60 13.49 -36.08
C ASN A 82 -14.78 14.79 -36.10
N SER A 83 -14.24 15.21 -34.95
CA SER A 83 -13.46 16.45 -34.81
C SER A 83 -12.02 16.26 -35.29
N PRO A 84 -11.41 17.29 -35.92
CA PRO A 84 -10.03 17.21 -36.37
C PRO A 84 -9.08 17.04 -35.18
N LYS A 85 -8.01 16.24 -35.38
CA LYS A 85 -7.04 15.95 -34.33
C LYS A 85 -6.29 17.23 -33.90
N PRO A 86 -6.31 17.61 -32.60
CA PRO A 86 -5.60 18.78 -32.11
C PRO A 86 -4.08 18.70 -32.30
N GLY A 87 -3.43 19.87 -32.44
CA GLY A 87 -1.98 19.98 -32.60
C GLY A 87 -1.19 19.50 -31.37
N MET A 88 0.07 19.09 -31.59
CA MET A 88 0.90 18.40 -30.60
C MET A 88 1.21 19.22 -29.33
N LEU A 89 1.06 20.55 -29.38
CA LEU A 89 1.34 21.47 -28.27
C LEU A 89 0.12 21.75 -27.37
N ASP A 90 -1.09 21.33 -27.77
CA ASP A 90 -2.32 21.51 -26.97
C ASP A 90 -2.67 20.20 -26.23
N PHE A 91 -1.94 19.96 -25.14
CA PHE A 91 -2.03 18.72 -24.36
C PHE A 91 -3.44 18.42 -23.83
N VAL A 92 -4.19 19.46 -23.45
CA VAL A 92 -5.54 19.31 -22.87
C VAL A 92 -6.55 18.94 -23.95
N LYS A 93 -6.55 19.64 -25.09
CA LYS A 93 -7.45 19.27 -26.19
C LYS A 93 -7.10 17.92 -26.78
N LYS A 94 -5.80 17.60 -26.86
CA LYS A 94 -5.33 16.28 -27.29
C LYS A 94 -5.83 15.17 -26.37
N ALA A 95 -5.68 15.30 -25.04
CA ALA A 95 -6.15 14.28 -24.11
C ALA A 95 -7.68 14.07 -24.16
N LYS A 96 -8.45 15.16 -24.33
CA LYS A 96 -9.90 15.11 -24.53
C LYS A 96 -10.29 14.44 -25.84
N TRP A 97 -9.57 14.75 -26.91
CA TRP A 97 -9.78 14.15 -28.23
C TRP A 97 -9.42 12.67 -28.23
N ASP A 98 -8.27 12.30 -27.65
CA ASP A 98 -7.82 10.90 -27.54
C ASP A 98 -8.83 10.06 -26.73
N ALA A 99 -9.35 10.61 -25.61
CA ALA A 99 -10.36 9.95 -24.80
C ALA A 99 -11.68 9.74 -25.57
N TRP A 100 -12.18 10.75 -26.28
CA TRP A 100 -13.41 10.62 -27.09
C TRP A 100 -13.21 9.67 -28.29
N ASN A 101 -12.09 9.80 -29.00
CA ASN A 101 -11.76 8.95 -30.14
C ASN A 101 -11.60 7.47 -29.74
N SER A 102 -11.11 7.19 -28.53
CA SER A 102 -10.95 5.81 -28.02
C SER A 102 -12.27 5.04 -27.85
N LEU A 103 -13.41 5.73 -27.79
CA LEU A 103 -14.73 5.09 -27.68
C LEU A 103 -15.22 4.49 -29.00
N GLY A 104 -14.60 4.86 -30.13
CA GLY A 104 -14.90 4.30 -31.45
C GLY A 104 -16.39 4.38 -31.82
N ASN A 105 -16.95 3.24 -32.21
CA ASN A 105 -18.34 3.12 -32.69
C ASN A 105 -19.35 2.87 -31.56
N LEU A 106 -19.05 3.26 -30.32
CA LEU A 106 -19.99 3.14 -29.21
C LEU A 106 -21.27 3.94 -29.52
N SER A 107 -22.42 3.26 -29.57
CA SER A 107 -23.72 3.92 -29.80
C SER A 107 -24.02 4.97 -28.73
N GLN A 108 -24.76 6.02 -29.09
CA GLN A 108 -25.17 7.08 -28.15
C GLN A 108 -25.91 6.52 -26.92
N ASP A 109 -26.74 5.49 -27.08
CA ASP A 109 -27.48 4.87 -25.96
C ASP A 109 -26.55 4.15 -24.97
N ASN A 110 -25.63 3.34 -25.47
CA ASN A 110 -24.61 2.71 -24.61
C ASN A 110 -23.67 3.74 -23.96
N ALA A 111 -23.40 4.87 -24.61
CA ALA A 111 -22.64 5.96 -24.03
C ALA A 111 -23.42 6.64 -22.89
N ARG A 112 -24.72 6.90 -23.08
CA ARG A 112 -25.63 7.40 -22.02
C ARG A 112 -25.67 6.44 -20.83
N GLN A 113 -25.79 5.14 -21.09
CA GLN A 113 -25.80 4.13 -20.03
C GLN A 113 -24.49 4.12 -19.24
N LYS A 114 -23.34 4.01 -19.91
CA LYS A 114 -22.03 4.02 -19.25
C LYS A 114 -21.75 5.32 -18.49
N TYR A 115 -22.24 6.45 -19.00
CA TYR A 115 -22.15 7.75 -18.32
C TYR A 115 -22.94 7.74 -17.01
N THR A 116 -24.21 7.30 -17.07
CA THR A 116 -25.09 7.23 -15.89
C THR A 116 -24.57 6.24 -14.85
N GLU A 117 -24.05 5.09 -15.26
CA GLU A 117 -23.41 4.11 -14.36
C GLU A 117 -22.17 4.71 -13.66
N LEU A 118 -21.30 5.40 -14.42
CA LEU A 118 -20.11 6.03 -13.86
C LEU A 118 -20.47 7.14 -12.87
N VAL A 119 -21.43 8.00 -13.20
CA VAL A 119 -21.92 9.05 -12.30
C VAL A 119 -22.55 8.44 -11.04
N SER A 120 -23.39 7.41 -11.18
CA SER A 120 -23.99 6.71 -10.04
C SER A 120 -22.91 6.09 -9.15
N SER A 121 -21.88 5.49 -9.73
CA SER A 121 -20.74 4.93 -8.96
C SER A 121 -20.00 6.01 -8.17
N LEU A 122 -19.82 7.21 -8.73
CA LEU A 122 -19.15 8.32 -8.05
C LEU A 122 -19.98 8.85 -6.89
N ILE A 123 -21.30 8.97 -7.07
CA ILE A 123 -22.23 9.43 -6.02
C ILE A 123 -22.36 8.37 -4.92
N SER A 124 -22.42 7.08 -5.28
CA SER A 124 -22.41 5.99 -4.32
C SER A 124 -21.09 5.95 -3.55
N ALA A 125 -19.95 6.20 -4.18
CA ALA A 125 -18.66 6.32 -3.49
C ALA A 125 -18.61 7.55 -2.55
N GLU A 126 -19.27 8.65 -2.89
CA GLU A 126 -19.38 9.84 -2.02
C GLU A 126 -20.34 9.62 -0.84
N SER A 127 -21.46 8.94 -1.07
CA SER A 127 -22.52 8.67 -0.08
C SER A 127 -22.18 7.50 0.85
N ALA A 128 -21.49 6.47 0.36
CA ALA A 128 -20.93 5.38 1.17
C ALA A 128 -19.82 5.87 2.12
N GLY A 129 -19.25 7.05 1.84
CA GLY A 129 -18.42 7.78 2.80
C GLY A 129 -19.19 8.46 3.94
N GLN A 130 -20.54 8.41 3.97
CA GLN A 130 -21.34 9.20 4.91
C GLN A 130 -22.42 8.47 5.73
N THR A 131 -22.76 7.18 5.55
CA THR A 131 -23.69 6.52 6.50
C THR A 131 -23.49 5.00 6.71
N LYS A 132 -23.48 4.65 8.02
CA LYS A 132 -23.62 3.36 8.71
C LYS A 132 -22.40 2.43 8.75
N ASP A 133 -21.77 2.38 9.92
CA ASP A 133 -21.97 1.19 10.75
C ASP A 133 -22.11 1.54 12.25
N ALA A 134 -22.92 0.75 12.95
CA ALA A 134 -23.18 0.84 14.38
C ALA A 134 -21.98 0.27 15.17
N SER A 135 -21.70 0.87 16.33
CA SER A 135 -20.54 0.66 17.22
C SER A 135 -19.93 -0.76 17.23
N PRO A 136 -18.60 -0.86 17.06
CA PRO A 136 -17.72 -0.82 18.24
C PRO A 136 -16.54 0.16 18.11
N LYS A 137 -16.35 0.93 19.19
CA LYS A 137 -15.16 1.71 19.60
C LYS A 137 -14.47 2.60 18.55
N GLU A 138 -14.77 3.89 18.65
CA GLU A 138 -14.03 5.06 18.15
C GLU A 138 -12.63 4.79 17.56
N SER A 139 -12.55 4.55 16.24
CA SER A 139 -11.32 4.84 15.50
C SER A 139 -11.25 6.34 15.23
N ARG A 140 -10.51 7.07 16.05
CA ARG A 140 -10.21 8.50 15.83
C ARG A 140 -9.56 8.68 14.45
N HIS A 141 -10.30 9.16 13.45
CA HIS A 141 -9.70 9.72 12.23
C HIS A 141 -9.07 11.07 12.61
N GLY A 142 -7.91 11.02 13.27
CA GLY A 142 -7.24 12.16 13.89
C GLY A 142 -6.60 13.11 12.89
N GLY A 143 -7.35 13.72 11.97
CA GLY A 143 -6.86 14.82 11.13
C GLY A 143 -5.62 14.50 10.29
N TYR A 144 -5.43 13.24 9.89
CA TYR A 144 -4.35 12.78 9.02
C TYR A 144 -4.87 12.58 7.60
N GLU A 145 -4.10 12.99 6.58
CA GLU A 145 -4.50 12.83 5.17
C GLU A 145 -3.85 11.62 4.51
N THR A 146 -2.62 11.27 4.92
CA THR A 146 -1.78 10.27 4.23
C THR A 146 -1.57 8.98 5.04
N ILE A 147 -1.97 8.97 6.31
CA ILE A 147 -1.94 7.79 7.18
C ILE A 147 -3.30 7.59 7.87
N ILE A 148 -3.57 6.35 8.28
CA ILE A 148 -4.68 6.00 9.15
C ILE A 148 -4.10 5.62 10.50
N VAL A 149 -4.56 6.27 11.58
CA VAL A 149 -4.17 5.96 12.95
C VAL A 149 -5.39 5.44 13.71
N SER A 150 -5.25 4.31 14.39
CA SER A 150 -6.31 3.72 15.21
C SER A 150 -5.74 3.10 16.47
N THR A 151 -6.43 3.23 17.60
CA THR A 151 -6.03 2.60 18.86
C THR A 151 -7.11 1.66 19.34
N GLU A 152 -6.80 0.36 19.39
CA GLU A 152 -7.70 -0.68 19.88
C GLU A 152 -6.91 -1.80 20.54
N ASN A 153 -7.51 -2.49 21.52
CA ASN A 153 -6.88 -3.65 22.19
C ASN A 153 -5.46 -3.38 22.72
N ASN A 154 -5.22 -2.17 23.26
CA ASN A 154 -3.91 -1.68 23.72
C ASN A 154 -2.84 -1.60 22.63
N ILE A 155 -3.24 -1.49 21.35
CA ILE A 155 -2.35 -1.34 20.20
C ILE A 155 -2.71 -0.04 19.48
N THR A 156 -1.72 0.83 19.29
CA THR A 156 -1.86 1.96 18.35
C THR A 156 -1.27 1.58 17.01
N LYS A 157 -2.12 1.46 15.99
CA LYS A 157 -1.76 1.12 14.61
C LYS A 157 -1.63 2.40 13.79
N ILE A 158 -0.46 2.60 13.18
CA ILE A 158 -0.14 3.65 12.22
C ILE A 158 -0.02 2.98 10.85
N MET A 159 -0.93 3.28 9.94
CA MET A 159 -1.01 2.63 8.64
C MET A 159 -0.78 3.63 7.52
N PHE A 160 0.22 3.40 6.65
CA PHE A 160 0.41 4.21 5.45
C PHE A 160 -0.81 4.09 4.54
N ASN A 161 -1.32 5.20 4.04
CA ASN A 161 -2.58 5.23 3.32
C ASN A 161 -2.52 6.09 2.04
N ARG A 162 -1.58 5.73 1.15
CA ARG A 162 -1.53 6.22 -0.24
C ARG A 162 -1.39 5.03 -1.21
N PRO A 163 -2.27 4.01 -1.16
CA PRO A 163 -2.10 2.76 -1.90
C PRO A 163 -1.99 2.97 -3.42
N GLU A 164 -2.68 3.98 -3.97
CA GLU A 164 -2.61 4.40 -5.37
C GLU A 164 -1.22 4.91 -5.79
N ARG A 165 -0.39 5.29 -4.81
CA ARG A 165 1.02 5.66 -4.97
C ARG A 165 1.96 4.65 -4.31
N LYS A 166 1.51 3.41 -4.09
CA LYS A 166 2.29 2.35 -3.41
C LYS A 166 2.81 2.80 -2.04
N ASN A 167 2.02 3.62 -1.34
CA ASN A 167 2.37 4.25 -0.07
C ASN A 167 3.68 5.05 -0.09
N ALA A 168 4.04 5.67 -1.24
CA ALA A 168 5.20 6.55 -1.29
C ALA A 168 5.12 7.67 -0.23
N ILE A 169 6.25 7.98 0.40
CA ILE A 169 6.33 8.89 1.55
C ILE A 169 6.66 10.30 1.02
N ASN A 170 5.66 11.17 0.97
CA ASN A 170 5.85 12.59 0.68
C ASN A 170 6.14 13.37 1.99
N HIS A 171 6.52 14.66 1.88
CA HIS A 171 6.82 15.49 3.06
C HIS A 171 5.66 15.58 4.07
N GLN A 172 4.42 15.47 3.62
CA GLN A 172 3.26 15.44 4.51
C GLN A 172 3.22 14.17 5.32
N MET A 173 3.37 13.00 4.69
CA MET A 173 3.41 11.71 5.37
C MET A 173 4.55 11.64 6.39
N TYR A 174 5.73 12.21 6.09
CA TYR A 174 6.81 12.37 7.07
C TYR A 174 6.32 13.07 8.35
N ARG A 175 5.72 14.26 8.21
CA ARG A 175 5.22 15.05 9.34
C ARG A 175 4.10 14.34 10.09
N GLU A 176 3.19 13.70 9.36
CA GLU A 176 2.08 12.96 9.94
C GLU A 176 2.56 11.75 10.75
N ILE A 177 3.55 11.00 10.27
CA ILE A 177 4.14 9.88 11.01
C ILE A 177 4.89 10.37 12.25
N ILE A 178 5.69 11.45 12.16
CA ILE A 178 6.37 12.06 13.31
C ILE A 178 5.34 12.39 14.39
N LYS A 179 4.27 13.08 14.00
CA LYS A 179 3.17 13.45 14.88
C LYS A 179 2.50 12.21 15.49
N ALA A 180 2.17 11.22 14.67
CA ALA A 180 1.51 9.99 15.13
C ALA A 180 2.38 9.18 16.09
N LEU A 181 3.69 9.08 15.86
CA LEU A 181 4.63 8.43 16.77
C LEU A 181 4.75 9.19 18.09
N HIS A 182 4.79 10.52 18.06
CA HIS A 182 4.81 11.32 19.27
C HIS A 182 3.52 11.17 20.10
N GLU A 183 2.36 11.15 19.44
CA GLU A 183 1.06 10.90 20.07
C GLU A 183 0.97 9.47 20.63
N ALA A 184 1.34 8.46 19.85
CA ALA A 184 1.35 7.06 20.26
C ALA A 184 2.33 6.80 21.42
N GLY A 185 3.43 7.55 21.48
CA GLY A 185 4.38 7.49 22.59
C GLY A 185 3.79 7.95 23.92
N LYS A 186 2.73 8.77 23.88
CA LYS A 186 2.07 9.35 25.07
C LYS A 186 0.71 8.76 25.40
N ASP A 187 0.09 8.02 24.48
CA ASP A 187 -1.22 7.41 24.71
C ASP A 187 -1.17 6.24 25.72
N ASP A 188 -2.30 5.58 25.95
CA ASP A 188 -2.38 4.43 26.87
C ASP A 188 -2.12 3.06 26.23
N SER A 189 -1.83 3.01 24.92
CA SER A 189 -1.49 1.76 24.25
C SER A 189 -0.21 1.15 24.84
N THR A 190 -0.15 -0.18 24.82
CA THR A 190 1.00 -0.95 25.29
C THR A 190 2.06 -1.06 24.21
N ILE A 191 1.65 -1.22 22.95
CA ILE A 191 2.55 -1.30 21.79
C ILE A 191 2.04 -0.40 20.65
N ALA A 192 2.96 0.00 19.78
CA ALA A 192 2.62 0.64 18.51
C ALA A 192 3.04 -0.24 17.33
N VAL A 193 2.25 -0.16 16.25
CA VAL A 193 2.46 -0.94 15.02
C VAL A 193 2.51 0.01 13.83
N ILE A 194 3.46 -0.21 12.92
CA ILE A 194 3.50 0.44 11.62
C ILE A 194 3.25 -0.59 10.52
N THR A 195 2.34 -0.29 9.58
CA THR A 195 2.00 -1.17 8.45
C THR A 195 1.57 -0.39 7.21
N GLY A 196 1.42 -1.05 6.05
CA GLY A 196 0.94 -0.42 4.81
C GLY A 196 -0.48 -0.84 4.47
N ASN A 197 -1.28 0.10 3.94
CA ASN A 197 -2.56 -0.23 3.30
C ASN A 197 -2.32 -0.75 1.88
N GLY A 198 -3.09 -1.76 1.47
CA GLY A 198 -3.02 -2.34 0.12
C GLY A 198 -1.80 -3.25 -0.12
N GLU A 199 -1.30 -3.25 -1.35
CA GLU A 199 -0.33 -4.26 -1.81
C GLU A 199 1.10 -4.04 -1.32
N TYR A 200 1.47 -2.80 -1.02
CA TYR A 200 2.82 -2.41 -0.60
C TYR A 200 2.83 -2.11 0.90
N TYR A 201 3.95 -2.41 1.55
CA TYR A 201 4.26 -1.73 2.80
C TYR A 201 4.45 -0.25 2.47
N THR A 202 5.51 0.06 1.71
CA THR A 202 5.69 1.36 1.06
C THR A 202 6.82 1.30 0.03
N SER A 203 6.69 2.06 -1.05
CA SER A 203 7.74 2.25 -2.05
C SER A 203 8.84 3.23 -1.62
N GLY A 204 8.86 3.69 -0.36
CA GLY A 204 9.86 4.63 0.16
C GLY A 204 9.57 6.07 -0.25
N ASN A 205 10.61 6.89 -0.35
CA ASN A 205 10.48 8.31 -0.67
C ASN A 205 9.69 8.57 -1.96
N ASP A 206 8.75 9.50 -1.90
CA ASP A 206 8.06 10.01 -3.09
C ASP A 206 9.04 10.89 -3.88
N LEU A 207 9.53 10.41 -5.03
CA LEU A 207 10.48 11.16 -5.85
C LEU A 207 9.88 12.47 -6.40
N ASN A 208 8.56 12.67 -6.33
CA ASN A 208 7.95 13.98 -6.61
C ASN A 208 8.34 15.05 -5.58
N ASN A 209 8.90 14.68 -4.42
CA ASN A 209 9.49 15.64 -3.48
C ASN A 209 10.66 16.42 -4.11
N PHE A 210 11.30 15.86 -5.15
CA PHE A 210 12.37 16.50 -5.93
C PHE A 210 11.85 17.14 -7.24
N ALA A 211 10.57 16.97 -7.56
CA ALA A 211 10.01 17.51 -8.80
C ALA A 211 9.70 19.00 -8.65
N ASN A 212 9.83 19.74 -9.76
CA ASN A 212 9.50 21.17 -9.85
C ASN A 212 10.30 22.10 -8.92
N VAL A 213 11.44 21.65 -8.40
CA VAL A 213 12.37 22.50 -7.63
C VAL A 213 13.14 23.36 -8.62
N LYS A 214 13.15 24.69 -8.41
CA LYS A 214 13.94 25.60 -9.25
C LYS A 214 15.43 25.47 -8.91
N PRO A 215 16.36 25.71 -9.85
CA PRO A 215 17.80 25.62 -9.58
C PRO A 215 18.27 26.43 -8.37
N ASN A 216 17.71 27.62 -8.16
CA ASN A 216 18.03 28.50 -7.02
C ASN A 216 17.40 28.07 -5.68
N GLU A 217 16.56 27.04 -5.67
CA GLU A 217 15.87 26.50 -4.48
C GLU A 217 16.45 25.13 -4.06
N MET A 218 17.38 24.57 -4.83
CA MET A 218 17.95 23.23 -4.61
C MET A 218 18.65 23.09 -3.25
N GLU A 219 19.47 24.06 -2.86
CA GLU A 219 20.16 24.04 -1.56
C GLU A 219 19.18 24.07 -0.39
N LYS A 220 18.14 24.91 -0.50
CA LYS A 220 17.09 25.00 0.51
C LYS A 220 16.28 23.70 0.58
N MET A 221 15.91 23.13 -0.56
CA MET A 221 15.22 21.83 -0.61
C MET A 221 16.04 20.74 0.05
N ALA A 222 17.34 20.65 -0.27
CA ALA A 222 18.22 19.64 0.31
C ALA A 222 18.38 19.83 1.82
N LYS A 223 18.53 21.07 2.29
CA LYS A 223 18.61 21.41 3.71
C LYS A 223 17.32 21.02 4.46
N ASP A 224 16.17 21.52 4.00
CA ASP A 224 14.87 21.27 4.64
C ASP A 224 14.53 19.77 4.63
N GLY A 225 14.82 19.07 3.54
CA GLY A 225 14.63 17.63 3.41
C GLY A 225 15.49 16.83 4.39
N ALA A 226 16.74 17.26 4.61
CA ALA A 226 17.66 16.58 5.51
C ALA A 226 17.28 16.81 6.97
N GLU A 227 16.81 18.02 7.31
CA GLU A 227 16.27 18.32 8.64
C GLU A 227 15.01 17.50 8.93
N LEU A 228 14.07 17.43 7.98
CA LEU A 228 12.85 16.62 8.11
C LEU A 228 13.16 15.13 8.24
N LEU A 229 14.10 14.60 7.44
CA LEU A 229 14.53 13.21 7.53
C LEU A 229 15.18 12.90 8.88
N LYS A 230 16.04 13.80 9.37
CA LYS A 230 16.68 13.66 10.68
C LYS A 230 15.64 13.59 11.79
N GLU A 231 14.68 14.51 11.81
CA GLU A 231 13.57 14.51 12.78
C GLU A 231 12.75 13.21 12.70
N PHE A 232 12.44 12.78 11.47
CA PHE A 232 11.72 11.53 11.23
C PHE A 232 12.45 10.33 11.82
N VAL A 233 13.72 10.11 11.49
CA VAL A 233 14.51 8.99 12.02
C VAL A 233 14.67 9.09 13.54
N SER A 234 14.88 10.30 14.08
CA SER A 234 14.94 10.54 15.53
C SER A 234 13.66 10.10 16.25
N SER A 235 12.48 10.28 15.64
CA SER A 235 11.22 9.83 16.24
C SER A 235 11.15 8.30 16.44
N PHE A 236 11.83 7.51 15.59
CA PHE A 236 11.95 6.05 15.77
C PHE A 236 13.01 5.68 16.82
N ILE A 237 14.13 6.40 16.86
CA ILE A 237 15.19 6.22 17.87
C ILE A 237 14.61 6.47 19.27
N ASP A 238 13.80 7.52 19.41
CA ASP A 238 13.28 7.99 20.69
C ASP A 238 11.99 7.32 21.16
N PHE A 239 11.36 6.50 20.31
CA PHE A 239 10.03 5.96 20.61
C PHE A 239 10.04 5.04 21.86
N PRO A 240 9.24 5.36 22.90
CA PRO A 240 9.43 4.79 24.25
C PRO A 240 8.77 3.43 24.47
N LYS A 241 7.84 3.02 23.61
CA LYS A 241 7.09 1.75 23.71
C LYS A 241 7.60 0.74 22.68
N PRO A 242 7.33 -0.57 22.81
CA PRO A 242 7.60 -1.50 21.72
C PRO A 242 6.95 -1.03 20.41
N LEU A 243 7.78 -0.91 19.37
CA LEU A 243 7.41 -0.49 18.02
C LEU A 243 7.61 -1.67 17.06
N ILE A 244 6.52 -2.10 16.44
CA ILE A 244 6.50 -3.32 15.63
C ILE A 244 6.18 -2.96 14.19
N ALA A 245 7.01 -3.43 13.26
CA ALA A 245 6.72 -3.32 11.83
C ALA A 245 5.97 -4.56 11.35
N VAL A 246 4.81 -4.37 10.71
CA VAL A 246 4.03 -5.42 10.06
C VAL A 246 4.10 -5.17 8.55
N VAL A 247 5.05 -5.84 7.90
CA VAL A 247 5.44 -5.62 6.51
C VAL A 247 4.60 -6.52 5.59
N ASN A 248 3.47 -5.98 5.12
CA ASN A 248 2.46 -6.67 4.31
C ASN A 248 2.86 -6.90 2.84
N GLY A 249 3.96 -6.32 2.36
CA GLY A 249 4.34 -6.37 0.95
C GLY A 249 5.69 -5.70 0.70
N PRO A 250 5.99 -5.29 -0.55
CA PRO A 250 7.27 -4.65 -0.85
C PRO A 250 7.53 -3.39 -0.01
N ALA A 251 8.74 -3.30 0.52
CA ALA A 251 9.32 -2.19 1.28
C ALA A 251 10.59 -1.69 0.57
N ILE A 252 10.72 -0.38 0.41
CA ILE A 252 11.83 0.24 -0.34
C ILE A 252 12.41 1.45 0.40
N GLY A 253 13.73 1.64 0.32
CA GLY A 253 14.47 2.80 0.82
C GLY A 253 14.32 2.99 2.33
N ILE A 254 13.99 4.21 2.75
CA ILE A 254 13.80 4.61 4.16
C ILE A 254 12.90 3.66 4.96
N SER A 255 11.89 3.07 4.33
CA SER A 255 10.99 2.14 5.01
C SER A 255 11.64 0.83 5.42
N VAL A 256 12.74 0.46 4.76
CA VAL A 256 13.55 -0.73 5.04
C VAL A 256 14.63 -0.40 6.04
N THR A 257 15.29 0.76 5.93
CA THR A 257 16.36 1.17 6.86
C THR A 257 15.82 1.36 8.28
N LEU A 258 14.62 1.94 8.40
CA LEU A 258 13.92 2.10 9.68
C LEU A 258 13.59 0.78 10.39
N LEU A 259 13.56 -0.36 9.68
CA LEU A 259 13.27 -1.66 10.32
C LEU A 259 14.33 -2.03 11.36
N GLY A 260 15.58 -1.59 11.19
CA GLY A 260 16.62 -1.73 12.21
C GLY A 260 16.34 -0.91 13.48
N LEU A 261 15.42 0.05 13.41
CA LEU A 261 14.96 0.84 14.54
C LEU A 261 13.65 0.32 15.15
N CYS A 262 12.99 -0.68 14.56
CA CYS A 262 11.86 -1.38 15.19
C CYS A 262 12.36 -2.44 16.18
N ASP A 263 11.50 -2.83 17.13
CA ASP A 263 11.82 -3.87 18.11
C ASP A 263 11.51 -5.28 17.55
N ILE A 264 10.47 -5.38 16.72
CA ILE A 264 10.06 -6.60 16.02
C ILE A 264 9.67 -6.26 14.59
N VAL A 265 10.00 -7.15 13.65
CA VAL A 265 9.62 -7.05 12.24
C VAL A 265 8.98 -8.35 11.81
N TYR A 266 7.67 -8.31 11.52
CA TYR A 266 6.94 -9.44 10.94
C TYR A 266 6.64 -9.16 9.48
N ALA A 267 6.87 -10.15 8.61
CA ALA A 267 6.70 -9.99 7.17
C ALA A 267 5.80 -11.06 6.56
N SER A 268 4.99 -10.68 5.58
CA SER A 268 4.39 -11.62 4.63
C SER A 268 5.50 -12.23 3.76
N ASP A 269 5.37 -13.49 3.35
CA ASP A 269 6.28 -14.15 2.41
C ASP A 269 6.33 -13.47 1.02
N ARG A 270 5.30 -12.69 0.68
CA ARG A 270 5.26 -11.81 -0.49
C ARG A 270 6.09 -10.53 -0.34
N ALA A 271 6.53 -10.19 0.87
CA ALA A 271 7.31 -8.98 1.11
C ALA A 271 8.71 -9.07 0.49
N THR A 272 9.22 -7.90 0.09
CA THR A 272 10.59 -7.75 -0.42
C THR A 272 11.20 -6.48 0.12
N PHE A 273 12.51 -6.46 0.30
CA PHE A 273 13.24 -5.40 0.98
C PHE A 273 14.34 -4.90 0.06
N HIS A 274 14.34 -3.60 -0.28
CA HIS A 274 15.26 -3.05 -1.27
C HIS A 274 15.70 -1.62 -0.90
N THR A 275 17.00 -1.38 -0.91
CA THR A 275 17.60 -0.06 -0.63
C THR A 275 18.42 0.42 -1.83
N PRO A 276 17.79 0.91 -2.92
CA PRO A 276 18.47 1.27 -4.16
C PRO A 276 19.23 2.60 -4.10
N PHE A 277 20.00 2.85 -3.03
CA PHE A 277 20.64 4.14 -2.79
C PHE A 277 21.64 4.50 -3.88
N SER A 278 22.58 3.60 -4.18
CA SER A 278 23.61 3.85 -5.20
C SER A 278 23.01 3.97 -6.59
N GLN A 279 21.93 3.25 -6.89
CA GLN A 279 21.20 3.41 -8.16
C GLN A 279 20.59 4.81 -8.31
N LEU A 280 20.26 5.46 -7.20
CA LEU A 280 19.70 6.82 -7.16
C LEU A 280 20.75 7.91 -6.89
N GLY A 281 22.06 7.58 -6.89
CA GLY A 281 23.12 8.54 -6.56
C GLY A 281 23.10 9.05 -5.11
N GLN A 282 22.46 8.29 -4.22
CA GLN A 282 22.26 8.61 -2.81
C GLN A 282 23.15 7.76 -1.89
N SER A 283 23.33 8.23 -0.66
CA SER A 283 23.96 7.47 0.43
C SER A 283 22.91 6.79 1.33
N PRO A 284 23.31 5.81 2.15
CA PRO A 284 22.42 5.23 3.17
C PRO A 284 21.91 6.26 4.19
N GLU A 285 20.74 5.98 4.75
CA GLU A 285 20.07 6.75 5.81
C GLU A 285 19.42 5.82 6.86
N GLY A 286 18.68 6.38 7.82
CA GLY A 286 17.86 5.59 8.76
C GLY A 286 18.69 4.79 9.76
N CYS A 287 19.91 5.26 10.04
CA CYS A 287 20.96 4.57 10.79
C CYS A 287 21.46 3.27 10.15
N SER A 288 21.10 2.98 8.89
CA SER A 288 21.43 1.71 8.24
C SER A 288 22.93 1.51 8.01
N SER A 289 23.71 2.59 7.85
CA SER A 289 25.18 2.49 7.73
C SER A 289 25.84 1.89 8.97
N TYR A 290 25.17 1.98 10.13
CA TYR A 290 25.63 1.41 11.40
C TYR A 290 24.88 0.13 11.77
N LEU A 291 23.56 0.14 11.65
CA LEU A 291 22.71 -0.96 12.10
C LEU A 291 22.79 -2.18 11.19
N PHE A 292 22.80 -2.01 9.88
CA PHE A 292 22.78 -3.17 8.98
C PHE A 292 24.03 -4.02 9.14
N PRO A 293 25.27 -3.47 9.17
CA PRO A 293 26.45 -4.27 9.47
C PRO A 293 26.36 -5.05 10.79
N LYS A 294 25.72 -4.50 11.84
CA LYS A 294 25.52 -5.18 13.13
C LYS A 294 24.44 -6.27 13.07
N ILE A 295 23.41 -6.08 12.26
CA ILE A 295 22.28 -7.02 12.11
C ILE A 295 22.66 -8.20 11.21
N MET A 296 23.21 -7.92 10.02
CA MET A 296 23.41 -8.93 8.97
C MET A 296 24.88 -9.23 8.66
N GLY A 297 25.82 -8.54 9.32
CA GLY A 297 27.24 -8.61 8.98
C GLY A 297 27.60 -7.69 7.80
N LEU A 298 28.85 -7.22 7.78
CA LEU A 298 29.31 -6.19 6.84
C LEU A 298 29.15 -6.57 5.37
N ALA A 299 29.48 -7.81 4.99
CA ALA A 299 29.42 -8.23 3.58
C ALA A 299 27.99 -8.20 3.01
N LYS A 300 27.02 -8.72 3.77
CA LYS A 300 25.59 -8.71 3.39
C LYS A 300 25.04 -7.28 3.40
N ALA A 301 25.42 -6.47 4.39
CA ALA A 301 25.05 -5.06 4.44
C ALA A 301 25.57 -4.30 3.21
N ASN A 302 26.81 -4.55 2.78
CA ASN A 302 27.37 -3.96 1.56
C ASN A 302 26.61 -4.39 0.30
N GLU A 303 26.23 -5.67 0.19
CA GLU A 303 25.45 -6.18 -0.95
C GLU A 303 24.10 -5.44 -1.07
N MET A 304 23.46 -5.15 0.06
CA MET A 304 22.19 -4.44 0.11
C MET A 304 22.32 -2.92 -0.06
N LEU A 305 23.27 -2.28 0.64
CA LEU A 305 23.41 -0.82 0.70
C LEU A 305 24.22 -0.22 -0.45
N LEU A 306 25.27 -0.91 -0.91
CA LEU A 306 26.15 -0.43 -1.99
C LEU A 306 25.74 -0.99 -3.35
N PHE A 307 25.32 -2.26 -3.38
CA PHE A 307 25.01 -2.97 -4.63
C PHE A 307 23.51 -3.18 -4.87
N ASN A 308 22.66 -2.54 -4.05
CA ASN A 308 21.21 -2.49 -4.23
C ASN A 308 20.56 -3.88 -4.30
N LYS A 309 21.07 -4.88 -3.56
CA LYS A 309 20.46 -6.20 -3.56
C LYS A 309 19.05 -6.13 -2.97
N LYS A 310 18.08 -6.57 -3.76
CA LYS A 310 16.72 -6.81 -3.30
C LYS A 310 16.64 -8.16 -2.60
N LEU A 311 16.11 -8.17 -1.38
CA LEU A 311 15.89 -9.38 -0.59
C LEU A 311 14.43 -9.82 -0.65
N THR A 312 14.22 -11.12 -0.66
CA THR A 312 12.94 -11.75 -0.31
C THR A 312 12.72 -11.70 1.21
N ALA A 313 11.49 -11.93 1.68
CA ALA A 313 11.20 -12.07 3.11
C ALA A 313 12.04 -13.16 3.78
N ALA A 314 12.19 -14.33 3.14
CA ALA A 314 13.02 -15.42 3.65
C ALA A 314 14.50 -15.02 3.79
N GLN A 315 15.06 -14.30 2.81
CA GLN A 315 16.44 -13.80 2.90
C GLN A 315 16.59 -12.74 4.00
N ALA A 316 15.64 -11.80 4.10
CA ALA A 316 15.67 -10.77 5.14
C ALA A 316 15.58 -11.38 6.55
N TYR A 317 14.82 -12.46 6.73
CA TYR A 317 14.81 -13.26 7.95
C TYR A 317 16.16 -13.94 8.21
N ALA A 318 16.70 -14.65 7.21
CA ALA A 318 18.01 -15.31 7.31
C ALA A 318 19.18 -14.33 7.53
N TRP A 319 18.96 -13.04 7.27
CA TRP A 319 19.93 -11.97 7.47
C TRP A 319 19.68 -11.18 8.76
N GLY A 320 18.65 -11.53 9.54
CA GLY A 320 18.36 -10.94 10.85
C GLY A 320 17.55 -9.64 10.81
N LEU A 321 17.15 -9.14 9.64
CA LEU A 321 16.35 -7.93 9.51
C LEU A 321 14.86 -8.16 9.82
N VAL A 322 14.38 -9.38 9.58
CA VAL A 322 12.99 -9.81 9.84
C VAL A 322 13.00 -10.82 10.99
N THR A 323 12.09 -10.66 11.94
CA THR A 323 11.93 -11.55 13.10
C THR A 323 11.25 -12.86 12.72
N GLU A 324 10.21 -12.81 11.88
CA GLU A 324 9.50 -13.99 11.39
C GLU A 324 8.76 -13.69 10.09
N VAL A 325 8.62 -14.71 9.25
CA VAL A 325 7.92 -14.65 7.96
C VAL A 325 6.69 -15.56 8.03
N PHE A 326 5.55 -15.07 7.55
CA PHE A 326 4.30 -15.81 7.52
C PHE A 326 3.77 -15.92 6.09
N PRO A 327 3.03 -17.00 5.75
CA PRO A 327 2.32 -17.07 4.49
C PRO A 327 1.34 -15.92 4.32
N ASP A 328 1.32 -15.25 3.15
CA ASP A 328 0.45 -14.08 2.88
C ASP A 328 -1.04 -14.34 3.23
N GLY A 329 -1.53 -15.55 2.95
CA GLY A 329 -2.93 -15.94 3.19
C GLY A 329 -3.34 -16.02 4.67
N THR A 330 -2.39 -16.19 5.60
CA THR A 330 -2.65 -16.23 7.05
C THR A 330 -1.97 -15.10 7.82
N PHE A 331 -1.09 -14.33 7.16
CA PHE A 331 -0.26 -13.27 7.73
C PHE A 331 -1.01 -12.31 8.65
N GLN A 332 -2.12 -11.72 8.17
CA GLN A 332 -2.88 -10.76 8.97
C GLN A 332 -3.41 -11.43 10.26
N LYS A 333 -4.05 -12.58 10.13
CA LYS A 333 -4.65 -13.28 11.28
C LYS A 333 -3.59 -13.63 12.32
N GLU A 334 -2.55 -14.34 11.91
CA GLU A 334 -1.52 -14.86 12.82
C GLU A 334 -0.76 -13.73 13.52
N VAL A 335 -0.38 -12.68 12.78
CA VAL A 335 0.34 -11.54 13.35
C VAL A 335 -0.54 -10.80 14.34
N TRP A 336 -1.78 -10.44 13.99
CA TRP A 336 -2.64 -9.67 14.89
C TRP A 336 -3.07 -10.46 16.14
N GLU A 337 -3.25 -11.78 16.04
CA GLU A 337 -3.47 -12.64 17.22
C GLU A 337 -2.27 -12.58 18.19
N ARG A 338 -1.05 -12.65 17.65
CA ARG A 338 0.18 -12.56 18.45
C ARG A 338 0.37 -11.18 19.07
N LEU A 339 0.11 -10.12 18.31
CA LEU A 339 0.22 -8.74 18.80
C LEU A 339 -0.77 -8.44 19.92
N LYS A 340 -2.00 -8.97 19.83
CA LYS A 340 -2.99 -8.88 20.93
C LYS A 340 -2.48 -9.55 22.20
N ALA A 341 -1.83 -10.70 22.10
CA ALA A 341 -1.22 -11.35 23.25
C ALA A 341 -0.10 -10.48 23.85
N TYR A 342 0.78 -9.90 23.04
CA TYR A 342 1.84 -9.01 23.53
C TYR A 342 1.30 -7.73 24.17
N ALA A 343 0.24 -7.16 23.60
CA ALA A 343 -0.42 -5.96 24.12
C ALA A 343 -1.18 -6.19 25.45
N SER A 344 -1.32 -7.44 25.89
CA SER A 344 -1.88 -7.81 27.19
C SER A 344 -0.82 -7.90 28.31
N LEU A 345 0.48 -7.86 27.97
CA LEU A 345 1.55 -7.89 28.94
C LEU A 345 1.64 -6.56 29.73
N PRO A 346 2.27 -6.54 30.93
CA PRO A 346 2.38 -5.33 31.74
C PRO A 346 3.12 -4.20 31.01
N LYS A 347 2.41 -3.12 30.63
CA LYS A 347 2.93 -2.04 29.78
C LYS A 347 4.24 -1.39 30.29
N ASN A 348 4.33 -1.16 31.60
CA ASN A 348 5.51 -0.54 32.20
C ASN A 348 6.72 -1.47 32.17
N SER A 349 6.50 -2.79 32.31
CA SER A 349 7.58 -3.78 32.21
C SER A 349 8.17 -3.80 30.80
N LEU A 350 7.32 -3.78 29.76
CA LEU A 350 7.78 -3.71 28.37
C LEU A 350 8.54 -2.42 28.07
N ALA A 351 8.00 -1.26 28.49
CA ALA A 351 8.64 0.03 28.24
C ALA A 351 10.03 0.15 28.91
N VAL A 352 10.15 -0.24 30.19
CA VAL A 352 11.43 -0.22 30.91
C VAL A 352 12.42 -1.24 30.34
N SER A 353 11.95 -2.42 29.94
CA SER A 353 12.81 -3.43 29.30
C SER A 353 13.39 -2.90 27.98
N LYS A 354 12.55 -2.28 27.13
CA LYS A 354 13.02 -1.61 25.91
C LYS A 354 14.02 -0.50 26.23
N GLN A 355 13.75 0.31 27.25
CA GLN A 355 14.66 1.39 27.65
C GLN A 355 16.05 0.85 28.01
N LEU A 356 16.14 -0.23 28.79
CA LEU A 356 17.41 -0.87 29.14
C LEU A 356 18.15 -1.44 27.93
N LEU A 357 17.42 -2.02 26.97
CA LEU A 357 18.00 -2.56 25.73
C LEU A 357 18.54 -1.48 24.80
N ARG A 358 17.87 -0.32 24.72
CA ARG A 358 18.16 0.71 23.70
C ARG A 358 18.96 1.92 24.20
N SER A 359 18.96 2.19 25.51
CA SER A 359 19.63 3.38 26.08
C SER A 359 21.12 3.43 25.73
N MET A 360 21.78 2.27 25.70
CA MET A 360 23.22 2.15 25.47
C MET A 360 23.68 2.61 24.07
N GLU A 361 22.80 2.54 23.08
CA GLU A 361 23.12 2.88 21.68
C GLU A 361 22.46 4.20 21.25
N LYS A 362 21.62 4.79 22.10
CA LYS A 362 20.73 5.90 21.72
C LYS A 362 21.48 7.14 21.23
N GLU A 363 22.49 7.59 21.97
CA GLU A 363 23.33 8.73 21.59
C GLU A 363 24.09 8.44 20.29
N LYS A 364 24.62 7.21 20.16
CA LYS A 364 25.33 6.79 18.95
C LYS A 364 24.43 6.81 17.73
N LEU A 365 23.18 6.35 17.84
CA LEU A 365 22.21 6.35 16.74
C LEU A 365 21.84 7.78 16.32
N HIS A 366 21.63 8.71 17.26
CA HIS A 366 21.41 10.12 16.90
C HIS A 366 22.61 10.76 16.19
N ALA A 367 23.84 10.41 16.58
CA ALA A 367 25.05 10.84 15.90
C ALA A 367 25.17 10.25 14.48
N VAL A 368 24.87 8.96 14.31
CA VAL A 368 24.84 8.29 13.00
C VAL A 368 23.78 8.94 12.09
N ASN A 369 22.54 9.09 12.57
CA ASN A 369 21.46 9.75 11.84
C ASN A 369 21.87 11.15 11.37
N SER A 370 22.48 11.94 12.27
CA SER A 370 22.97 13.27 11.95
C SER A 370 24.02 13.25 10.84
N LYS A 371 24.97 12.30 10.89
CA LYS A 371 26.02 12.19 9.88
C LYS A 371 25.49 11.71 8.53
N GLU A 372 24.60 10.73 8.53
CA GLU A 372 23.94 10.24 7.31
C GLU A 372 23.15 11.36 6.62
N CYS A 373 22.39 12.17 7.37
CA CYS A 373 21.62 13.28 6.81
C CYS A 373 22.53 14.40 6.25
N GLU A 374 23.67 14.68 6.89
CA GLU A 374 24.65 15.64 6.39
C GLU A 374 25.21 15.22 5.02
N VAL A 375 25.63 13.95 4.90
CA VAL A 375 26.16 13.40 3.64
C VAL A 375 25.06 13.31 2.58
N LEU A 376 23.85 12.89 2.96
CA LEU A 376 22.74 12.76 2.01
C LEU A 376 22.31 14.11 1.45
N LYS A 377 22.35 15.18 2.25
CA LYS A 377 22.13 16.56 1.80
C LYS A 377 23.11 16.94 0.68
N GLU A 378 24.39 16.63 0.83
CA GLU A 378 25.40 16.85 -0.23
C GLU A 378 25.10 15.99 -1.46
N ARG A 379 24.69 14.72 -1.25
CA ARG A 379 24.33 13.82 -2.35
C ARG A 379 23.15 14.30 -3.18
N TRP A 380 22.11 14.88 -2.59
CA TRP A 380 20.98 15.42 -3.35
C TRP A 380 21.33 16.58 -4.28
N LEU A 381 22.47 17.24 -4.05
CA LEU A 381 22.98 18.31 -4.91
C LEU A 381 23.97 17.80 -5.98
N SER A 382 24.30 16.52 -5.99
CA SER A 382 25.24 15.92 -6.94
C SER A 382 24.62 15.64 -8.31
N ASP A 383 25.45 15.70 -9.36
CA ASP A 383 25.05 15.35 -10.72
C ASP A 383 24.50 13.92 -10.82
N GLU A 384 25.10 12.96 -10.10
CA GLU A 384 24.65 11.56 -10.11
C GLU A 384 23.21 11.42 -9.60
N CYS A 385 22.87 12.09 -8.49
CA CYS A 385 21.53 12.05 -7.93
C CYS A 385 20.52 12.77 -8.84
N LEU A 386 20.87 13.96 -9.32
CA LEU A 386 20.00 14.73 -10.22
C LEU A 386 19.70 13.97 -11.51
N ASN A 387 20.72 13.38 -12.14
CA ASN A 387 20.57 12.57 -13.34
C ASN A 387 19.73 11.30 -13.10
N ALA A 388 19.87 10.66 -11.94
CA ALA A 388 19.06 9.50 -11.57
C ALA A 388 17.58 9.86 -11.39
N ILE A 389 17.28 11.00 -10.73
CA ILE A 389 15.92 11.50 -10.56
C ILE A 389 15.29 11.84 -11.92
N VAL A 390 16.00 12.54 -12.79
CA VAL A 390 15.53 12.85 -14.16
C VAL A 390 15.24 11.56 -14.93
N SER A 391 16.15 10.58 -14.88
CA SER A 391 15.99 9.28 -15.53
C SER A 391 14.76 8.52 -15.03
N PHE A 392 14.47 8.60 -13.74
CA PHE A 392 13.28 7.98 -13.15
C PHE A 392 11.98 8.55 -13.76
N PHE A 393 11.87 9.88 -13.84
CA PHE A 393 10.69 10.52 -14.42
C PHE A 393 10.53 10.24 -15.92
N GLN A 394 11.63 10.18 -16.66
CA GLN A 394 11.62 9.82 -18.09
C GLN A 394 11.19 8.37 -18.34
N ARG A 395 11.54 7.43 -17.47
CA ARG A 395 11.05 6.04 -17.57
C ARG A 395 9.57 5.94 -17.28
N LYS A 396 9.09 6.71 -16.29
CA LYS A 396 7.68 6.73 -15.89
C LYS A 396 6.79 7.33 -16.97
N SER A 397 7.25 8.32 -17.75
CA SER A 397 6.46 8.89 -18.84
C SER A 397 6.33 8.00 -20.09
N LYS A 398 7.14 6.92 -20.17
CA LYS A 398 7.09 5.93 -21.25
C LYS A 398 6.21 4.72 -20.95
N LEU A 399 5.77 4.57 -19.70
CA LEU A 399 4.81 3.56 -19.22
C LEU A 399 3.42 4.18 -19.16
#